data_AF-A0A2H0SQI5-F1
#
_entry.id   AF-A0A2H0SQI5-F1
#
_cell.length_a   1.000
_cell.length_b   1.000
_cell.length_c   1.000
_cell.angle_alpha   90.00
_cell.angle_beta   90.00
_cell.angle_gamma   90.00
#
_symmetry.space_group_name_H-M   'P 1'
#
loop_
_entity.id
_entity.type
_entity.pdbx_description
1 polymer ?
#
loop_
_entity_poly.entity_id
_entity_poly.type
_entity_poly.pdbx_seq_one_letter_code
_entity_poly.pdbx_strand_id
1 'polypeptide(L)'
;MTALVQLSADKLLNSFSPHMLFLNSEPSASGFAVWSHGLFYLVDIALLLLGIGALQQKKTRAIGVSFLLALPFFAAPVVINLTSEWYLLRSFFSYTLLLLVITWGAFAWWQSRFRWILVAIYTLSVLNFASQYFVRYPVMGADAGFFQERVLTQYISWVRQKYPQEPIIVYTIDPPILLSSYLLHSGSVSDETVDQIAQAFRDETYKFDNITFQNTCVDDDDGITLGITEAIRDRCRSLTDSSADTTKITIPALKDSGSVYEILNDTVCGQYDLGTFLQVNDLEQFRLSGLNEELFCKQWITDLKKVS
;
A
#
# COMPACT_ATOMS: atom_id res chain seq x y z
N MET A 1 16.60 -18.67 26.27
CA MET A 1 15.56 -17.94 27.02
C MET A 1 15.71 -16.41 26.89
N THR A 2 16.92 -15.87 26.72
CA THR A 2 17.18 -14.43 26.56
C THR A 2 16.64 -13.83 25.25
N ALA A 3 16.79 -14.51 24.11
CA ALA A 3 16.35 -13.97 22.81
C ALA A 3 14.83 -13.76 22.70
N LEU A 4 14.02 -14.68 23.24
CA LEU A 4 12.56 -14.55 23.21
C LEU A 4 12.09 -13.39 24.09
N VAL A 5 12.69 -13.23 25.28
CA VAL A 5 12.38 -12.13 26.20
C VAL A 5 12.79 -10.79 25.58
N GLN A 6 13.95 -10.72 24.94
CA GLN A 6 14.41 -9.53 24.23
C GLN A 6 13.45 -9.16 23.09
N LEU A 7 13.10 -10.12 22.23
CA LEU A 7 12.13 -9.90 21.15
C LEU A 7 10.76 -9.45 21.68
N SER A 8 10.31 -10.02 22.79
CA SER A 8 9.04 -9.66 23.44
C SER A 8 9.07 -8.23 24.00
N ALA A 9 10.17 -7.86 24.65
CA ALA A 9 10.40 -6.53 25.18
C ALA A 9 10.49 -5.49 24.06
N ASP A 10 11.21 -5.79 22.98
CA ASP A 10 11.35 -4.91 21.82
C ASP A 10 9.99 -4.64 21.18
N LYS A 11 9.16 -5.68 20.99
CA LYS A 11 7.79 -5.50 20.47
C LYS A 11 6.91 -4.66 21.39
N LEU A 12 6.98 -4.89 22.70
CA LEU A 12 6.23 -4.10 23.68
C LEU A 12 6.67 -2.63 23.63
N LEU A 13 7.98 -2.36 23.62
CA LEU A 13 8.52 -1.00 23.54
C LEU A 13 8.17 -0.32 22.21
N ASN A 14 8.27 -1.05 21.09
CA ASN A 14 7.90 -0.54 19.77
C ASN A 14 6.43 -0.15 19.69
N SER A 15 5.54 -0.89 20.36
CA SER A 15 4.11 -0.55 20.43
C SER A 15 3.82 0.78 21.12
N PHE A 16 4.77 1.30 21.92
CA PHE A 16 4.72 2.62 22.56
C PHE A 16 5.76 3.59 22.00
N SER A 17 6.37 3.29 20.86
CA SER A 17 7.39 4.17 20.27
C SER A 17 6.77 5.53 19.91
N PRO A 18 7.40 6.67 20.27
CA PRO A 18 6.87 7.99 19.93
C PRO A 18 6.70 8.20 18.42
N HIS A 19 7.56 7.56 17.64
CA HIS A 19 7.46 7.56 16.18
C HIS A 19 6.13 6.92 15.72
N MET A 20 5.79 5.73 16.23
CA MET A 20 4.52 5.07 15.90
C MET A 20 3.29 5.84 16.44
N LEU A 21 3.40 6.35 17.66
CA LEU A 21 2.27 7.01 18.32
C LEU A 21 1.93 8.37 17.72
N PHE A 22 2.91 9.14 17.24
CA PHE A 22 2.69 10.55 16.91
C PHE A 22 3.17 10.99 15.52
N LEU A 23 4.03 10.21 14.84
CA LEU A 23 4.60 10.60 13.55
C LEU A 23 4.02 9.77 12.41
N ASN A 24 4.29 8.47 12.42
CA ASN A 24 3.88 7.53 11.39
C ASN A 24 3.12 6.39 12.05
N SER A 25 2.15 5.80 11.36
CA SER A 25 1.41 4.67 11.92
C SER A 25 2.23 3.37 11.87
N GLU A 26 1.57 2.22 11.90
CA GLU A 26 2.24 0.92 11.75
C GLU A 26 3.21 0.88 10.56
N PRO A 27 4.41 0.29 10.73
CA PRO A 27 5.40 0.17 9.67
C PRO A 27 5.03 -0.87 8.61
N SER A 28 4.14 -1.80 8.94
CA SER A 28 3.65 -2.82 8.01
C SER A 28 2.43 -2.33 7.23
N ALA A 29 2.30 -2.77 5.97
CA ALA A 29 1.08 -2.56 5.20
C ALA A 29 -0.11 -3.17 5.95
N SER A 30 -0.98 -2.31 6.46
CA SER A 30 -2.12 -2.65 7.30
C SER A 30 -3.30 -1.86 6.74
N GLY A 31 -4.38 -2.55 6.40
CA GLY A 31 -5.59 -1.92 5.86
C GLY A 31 -6.29 -0.96 6.84
N PHE A 32 -5.76 -0.81 8.05
CA PHE A 32 -6.31 0.01 9.13
C PHE A 32 -5.43 1.22 9.47
N ALA A 33 -4.23 1.33 8.87
CA ALA A 33 -3.25 2.35 9.21
C ALA A 33 -3.14 3.41 8.12
N VAL A 34 -3.30 4.69 8.48
CA VAL A 34 -2.89 5.81 7.63
C VAL A 34 -1.38 5.99 7.82
N TRP A 35 -0.56 5.45 6.93
CA TRP A 35 0.90 5.37 7.13
C TRP A 35 1.59 6.71 7.42
N SER A 36 1.06 7.81 6.86
CA SER A 36 1.61 9.16 7.03
C SER A 36 1.16 9.90 8.29
N HIS A 37 0.46 9.25 9.21
CA HIS A 37 -0.06 9.88 10.42
C HIS A 37 0.08 8.94 11.62
N GLY A 38 0.55 9.46 12.76
CA GLY A 38 0.58 8.73 14.01
C GLY A 38 -0.83 8.37 14.52
N LEU A 39 -0.91 7.52 15.54
CA LEU A 39 -2.19 7.20 16.18
C LEU A 39 -2.83 8.42 16.88
N PHE A 40 -1.97 9.29 17.43
CA PHE A 40 -2.32 10.50 18.14
C PHE A 40 -1.72 11.73 17.44
N TYR A 41 -2.27 12.90 17.69
CA TYR A 41 -1.74 14.16 17.16
C TYR A 41 -0.50 14.60 17.95
N LEU A 42 0.39 15.39 17.33
CA LEU A 42 1.56 15.94 18.02
C LEU A 42 1.20 16.75 19.29
N VAL A 43 0.05 17.45 19.27
CA VAL A 43 -0.45 18.19 20.45
C VAL A 43 -0.76 17.26 21.63
N ASP A 44 -1.10 16.00 21.34
CA ASP A 44 -1.42 15.01 22.36
C ASP A 44 -0.20 14.65 23.20
N ILE A 45 1.03 14.88 22.74
CA ILE A 45 2.24 14.73 23.57
C ILE A 45 2.17 15.67 24.78
N ALA A 46 1.85 16.96 24.54
CA ALA A 46 1.74 17.94 25.62
C ALA A 46 0.56 17.61 26.55
N LEU A 47 -0.56 17.17 26.00
CA LEU A 47 -1.74 16.77 26.77
C LEU A 47 -1.48 15.51 27.58
N LEU A 48 -0.76 14.54 27.05
CA LEU A 48 -0.37 13.33 27.77
C LEU A 48 0.49 13.68 28.98
N LEU A 49 1.49 14.57 28.82
CA LEU A 49 2.32 15.04 29.92
C LEU A 49 1.50 15.78 31.00
N LEU A 50 0.58 16.66 30.58
CA LEU A 50 -0.34 17.35 31.48
C LEU A 50 -1.28 16.38 32.20
N GLY A 51 -1.77 15.37 31.49
CA GLY A 51 -2.64 14.32 32.03
C GLY A 51 -1.94 13.49 33.09
N ILE A 52 -0.71 13.06 32.83
CA ILE A 52 0.14 12.37 33.80
C ILE A 52 0.36 13.25 35.04
N GLY A 53 0.72 14.52 34.84
CA GLY A 53 0.93 15.47 35.95
C GLY A 53 -0.33 15.71 36.78
N ALA A 54 -1.50 15.83 36.13
CA ALA A 54 -2.78 15.99 36.80
C ALA A 54 -3.20 14.72 37.57
N LEU A 55 -2.92 13.53 37.03
CA LEU A 55 -3.20 12.27 37.70
C LEU A 55 -2.34 12.04 38.95
N GLN A 56 -1.16 12.66 39.04
CA GLN A 56 -0.29 12.58 40.23
C GLN A 56 -0.78 13.41 41.44
N GLN A 57 -1.85 14.19 41.30
CA GLN A 57 -2.43 14.94 42.43
C GLN A 57 -2.93 13.99 43.53
N LYS A 58 -2.83 14.42 44.81
CA LYS A 58 -3.14 13.56 45.98
C LYS A 58 -4.48 12.82 45.90
N LYS A 59 -5.51 13.42 45.29
CA LYS A 59 -6.84 12.84 45.16
C LYS A 59 -6.95 11.77 44.05
N THR A 60 -6.15 11.87 42.99
CA THR A 60 -6.21 11.00 41.80
C THR A 60 -5.01 10.06 41.68
N ARG A 61 -4.01 10.20 42.56
CA ARG A 61 -2.73 9.48 42.49
C ARG A 61 -2.88 7.97 42.38
N ALA A 62 -3.77 7.37 43.17
CA ALA A 62 -3.99 5.92 43.13
C ALA A 62 -4.49 5.46 41.75
N ILE A 63 -5.47 6.18 41.19
CA ILE A 63 -6.03 5.91 39.86
C ILE A 63 -4.96 6.11 38.78
N GLY A 64 -4.18 7.19 38.86
CA GLY A 64 -3.10 7.47 37.93
C GLY A 64 -2.03 6.38 37.90
N VAL A 65 -1.59 5.91 39.07
CA VAL A 65 -0.62 4.82 39.18
C VAL A 65 -1.19 3.52 38.62
N SER A 66 -2.46 3.19 38.92
CA SER A 66 -3.13 2.02 38.36
C SER A 66 -3.19 2.05 36.83
N PHE A 67 -3.51 3.19 36.21
CA PHE A 67 -3.53 3.32 34.75
C PHE A 67 -2.15 3.10 34.12
N LEU A 68 -1.10 3.72 34.68
CA LEU A 68 0.26 3.57 34.15
C LEU A 68 0.76 2.12 34.28
N LEU A 69 0.44 1.44 35.37
CA LEU A 69 0.78 0.02 35.57
C LEU A 69 -0.03 -0.90 34.66
N ALA A 70 -1.23 -0.51 34.25
CA ALA A 70 -2.09 -1.30 33.39
C ALA A 70 -1.69 -1.24 31.90
N LEU A 71 -1.02 -0.18 31.44
CA LEU A 71 -0.57 -0.02 30.05
C LEU A 71 0.16 -1.25 29.47
N PRO A 72 1.22 -1.79 30.12
CA PRO A 72 1.91 -2.96 29.59
C PRO A 72 1.05 -4.22 29.60
N PHE A 73 0.11 -4.33 30.56
CA PHE A 73 -0.80 -5.47 30.65
C PHE A 73 -1.81 -5.48 29.50
N PHE A 74 -2.37 -4.31 29.15
CA PHE A 74 -3.29 -4.18 28.03
C PHE A 74 -2.61 -4.27 26.65
N ALA A 75 -1.29 -4.07 26.59
CA ALA A 75 -0.48 -4.32 25.39
C ALA A 75 0.04 -5.77 25.30
N ALA A 76 -0.26 -6.64 26.27
CA ALA A 76 0.20 -8.04 26.27
C ALA A 76 -0.11 -8.82 24.98
N PRO A 77 -1.25 -8.62 24.27
CA PRO A 77 -1.51 -9.33 23.02
C PRO A 77 -0.45 -9.09 21.93
N VAL A 78 0.28 -7.97 21.97
CA VAL A 78 1.41 -7.69 21.05
C VAL A 78 2.51 -8.75 21.16
N VAL A 79 2.73 -9.27 22.36
CA VAL A 79 3.82 -10.21 22.67
C VAL A 79 3.52 -11.63 22.18
N ILE A 80 2.25 -11.99 22.00
CA ILE A 80 1.81 -13.36 21.68
C ILE A 80 2.22 -13.76 20.26
N ASN A 81 2.26 -12.83 19.31
CA ASN A 81 2.56 -13.13 17.92
C ASN A 81 3.98 -12.67 17.55
N LEU A 82 4.85 -13.63 17.24
CA LEU A 82 6.25 -13.38 16.95
C LEU A 82 6.53 -12.99 15.49
N THR A 83 5.60 -13.21 14.56
CA THR A 83 5.88 -13.13 13.11
C THR A 83 5.45 -11.83 12.44
N SER A 84 4.46 -11.10 12.99
CA SER A 84 3.89 -9.89 12.34
C SER A 84 3.85 -8.68 13.26
N GLU A 85 4.09 -7.50 12.70
CA GLU A 85 4.16 -6.20 13.40
C GLU A 85 2.83 -5.44 13.38
N TRP A 86 1.73 -6.14 13.70
CA TRP A 86 0.40 -5.55 13.76
C TRP A 86 0.11 -5.10 15.19
N TYR A 87 0.63 -3.93 15.55
CA TYR A 87 0.56 -3.32 16.87
C TYR A 87 -0.80 -2.65 17.16
N LEU A 88 -1.42 -1.95 16.22
CA LEU A 88 -2.66 -1.17 16.38
C LEU A 88 -3.80 -2.00 16.95
N LEU A 89 -4.12 -3.12 16.29
CA LEU A 89 -5.21 -3.98 16.72
C LEU A 89 -4.89 -4.66 18.06
N ARG A 90 -3.63 -5.04 18.27
CA ARG A 90 -3.18 -5.81 19.44
C ARG A 90 -2.98 -4.96 20.71
N SER A 91 -2.71 -3.67 20.54
CA SER A 91 -2.57 -2.67 21.61
C SER A 91 -3.77 -1.71 21.71
N PHE A 92 -4.89 -2.01 21.04
CA PHE A 92 -6.06 -1.12 21.03
C PHE A 92 -6.49 -0.65 22.43
N PHE A 93 -6.51 -1.54 23.42
CA PHE A 93 -6.86 -1.19 24.80
C PHE A 93 -5.83 -0.30 25.48
N SER A 94 -4.53 -0.52 25.25
CA SER A 94 -3.49 0.35 25.82
C SER A 94 -3.55 1.75 25.21
N TYR A 95 -3.86 1.85 23.91
CA TYR A 95 -4.09 3.15 23.26
C TYR A 95 -5.35 3.85 23.76
N THR A 96 -6.42 3.10 24.02
CA THR A 96 -7.63 3.66 24.66
C THR A 96 -7.31 4.25 26.03
N LEU A 97 -6.46 3.58 26.83
CA LEU A 97 -6.01 4.12 28.10
C LEU A 97 -5.18 5.40 27.95
N LEU A 98 -4.25 5.44 26.98
CA LEU A 98 -3.50 6.66 26.68
C LEU A 98 -4.42 7.81 26.28
N LEU A 99 -5.46 7.55 25.48
CA LEU A 99 -6.46 8.54 25.11
C LEU A 99 -7.21 9.10 26.33
N LEU A 100 -7.51 8.27 27.33
CA LEU A 100 -8.11 8.76 28.59
C LEU A 100 -7.16 9.70 29.35
N VAL A 101 -5.86 9.39 29.39
CA VAL A 101 -4.86 10.27 30.01
C VAL A 101 -4.74 11.59 29.24
N ILE A 102 -4.71 11.55 27.91
CA ILE A 102 -4.73 12.73 27.03
C ILE A 102 -5.98 13.57 27.30
N THR A 103 -7.15 12.93 27.40
CA THR A 103 -8.42 13.60 27.71
C THR A 103 -8.37 14.32 29.06
N TRP A 104 -7.75 13.71 30.07
CA TRP A 104 -7.56 14.36 31.36
C TRP A 104 -6.64 15.58 31.27
N GLY A 105 -5.57 15.50 30.47
CA GLY A 105 -4.70 16.64 30.18
C GLY A 105 -5.42 17.76 29.44
N ALA A 106 -6.27 17.41 28.46
CA ALA A 106 -7.13 18.36 27.75
C ALA A 106 -8.10 19.06 28.71
N PHE A 107 -8.71 18.31 29.63
CA PHE A 107 -9.58 18.89 30.66
C PHE A 107 -8.83 19.86 31.58
N ALA A 108 -7.60 19.53 31.99
CA ALA A 108 -6.76 20.42 32.77
C ALA A 108 -6.40 21.71 32.00
N TRP A 109 -6.05 21.59 30.70
CA TRP A 109 -5.81 22.76 29.84
C TRP A 109 -7.07 23.60 29.65
N TRP A 110 -8.24 22.98 29.51
CA TRP A 110 -9.52 23.65 29.23
C TRP A 110 -9.90 24.70 30.27
N GLN A 111 -9.47 24.51 31.52
CA GLN A 111 -9.68 25.47 32.61
C GLN A 111 -8.80 26.74 32.49
N SER A 112 -7.83 26.76 31.58
CA SER A 112 -6.96 27.90 31.34
C SER A 112 -7.58 28.92 30.38
N ARG A 113 -7.04 30.15 30.38
CA ARG A 113 -7.40 31.21 29.42
C ARG A 113 -7.08 30.87 27.96
N PHE A 114 -6.28 29.83 27.73
CA PHE A 114 -5.78 29.44 26.41
C PHE A 114 -6.56 28.29 25.75
N ARG A 115 -7.75 27.94 26.27
CA ARG A 115 -8.58 26.84 25.72
C ARG A 115 -8.88 26.98 24.22
N TRP A 116 -9.00 28.20 23.71
CA TRP A 116 -9.27 28.43 22.29
C TRP A 116 -8.09 28.06 21.38
N ILE A 117 -6.85 28.14 21.90
CA ILE A 117 -5.66 27.68 21.18
C ILE A 117 -5.75 26.16 20.99
N LEU A 118 -6.17 25.43 22.03
CA LEU A 118 -6.36 23.98 21.96
C LEU A 118 -7.41 23.60 20.90
N VAL A 119 -8.56 24.31 20.89
CA VAL A 119 -9.60 24.11 19.87
C VAL A 119 -9.04 24.35 18.47
N ALA A 120 -8.37 25.48 18.24
CA ALA A 120 -7.81 25.81 16.92
C ALA A 120 -6.80 24.77 16.44
N ILE A 121 -5.90 24.31 17.31
CA ILE A 121 -4.92 23.27 16.97
C ILE A 121 -5.62 21.95 16.61
N TYR A 122 -6.60 21.50 17.42
CA TYR A 122 -7.34 20.28 17.10
C TYR A 122 -8.14 20.41 15.81
N THR A 123 -8.77 21.55 15.54
CA THR A 123 -9.48 21.77 14.27
C THR A 123 -8.52 21.63 13.08
N LEU A 124 -7.34 22.25 13.13
CA LEU A 124 -6.33 22.11 12.08
C LEU A 124 -5.84 20.67 11.94
N SER A 125 -5.59 19.98 13.05
CA SER A 125 -5.20 18.57 13.07
C SER A 125 -6.26 17.66 12.43
N VAL A 126 -7.54 17.86 12.76
CA VAL A 126 -8.66 17.10 12.19
C VAL A 126 -8.83 17.40 10.69
N LEU A 127 -8.68 18.65 10.26
CA LEU A 127 -8.72 19.01 8.84
C LEU A 127 -7.56 18.39 8.06
N ASN A 128 -6.35 18.40 8.63
CA ASN A 128 -5.19 17.74 8.05
C ASN A 128 -5.42 16.22 7.96
N PHE A 129 -5.90 15.58 9.02
CA PHE A 129 -6.25 14.17 9.01
C PHE A 129 -7.34 13.86 7.98
N ALA A 130 -8.39 14.66 7.89
CA ALA A 130 -9.45 14.49 6.91
C ALA A 130 -8.91 14.59 5.48
N SER A 131 -8.01 15.54 5.19
CA SER A 131 -7.34 15.62 3.89
C SER A 131 -6.51 14.37 3.60
N GLN A 132 -5.74 13.88 4.58
CA GLN A 132 -4.95 12.67 4.40
C GLN A 132 -5.82 11.42 4.20
N TYR A 133 -6.89 11.29 4.98
CA TYR A 133 -7.77 10.12 4.99
C TYR A 133 -8.72 10.08 3.80
N PHE A 134 -9.35 11.19 3.41
CA PHE A 134 -10.34 11.21 2.33
C PHE A 134 -9.72 11.44 0.94
N VAL A 135 -8.54 12.06 0.85
CA VAL A 135 -7.92 12.38 -0.45
C VAL A 135 -6.70 11.52 -0.72
N ARG A 136 -5.73 11.48 0.19
CA ARG A 136 -4.45 10.81 -0.04
C ARG A 136 -4.53 9.30 0.15
N TYR A 137 -5.23 8.85 1.18
CA TYR A 137 -5.31 7.44 1.54
C TYR A 137 -6.00 6.58 0.47
N PRO A 138 -7.08 7.00 -0.22
CA PRO A 138 -7.66 6.21 -1.31
C PRO A 138 -6.68 6.00 -2.47
N VAL A 139 -5.86 6.99 -2.80
CA VAL A 139 -4.83 6.88 -3.86
C VAL A 139 -3.73 5.89 -3.44
N MET A 140 -3.23 6.01 -2.20
CA MET A 140 -2.24 5.07 -1.64
C MET A 140 -2.79 3.66 -1.45
N GLY A 141 -4.06 3.55 -1.05
CA GLY A 141 -4.75 2.29 -0.86
C GLY A 141 -5.04 1.60 -2.19
N ALA A 142 -5.32 2.36 -3.25
CA ALA A 142 -5.40 1.82 -4.61
C ALA A 142 -4.04 1.28 -5.07
N ASP A 143 -2.98 2.05 -4.86
CA ASP A 143 -1.59 1.65 -5.17
C ASP A 143 -1.17 0.34 -4.45
N ALA A 144 -1.61 0.16 -3.20
CA ALA A 144 -1.35 -1.06 -2.42
C ALA A 144 -2.38 -2.18 -2.65
N GLY A 145 -3.51 -1.87 -3.29
CA GLY A 145 -4.67 -2.75 -3.45
C GLY A 145 -4.70 -3.48 -4.79
N PHE A 146 -3.52 -3.75 -5.35
CA PHE A 146 -3.33 -4.39 -6.65
C PHE A 146 -4.00 -3.66 -7.83
N PHE A 147 -4.08 -2.33 -7.78
CA PHE A 147 -4.73 -1.57 -8.86
C PHE A 147 -3.93 -1.63 -10.17
N GLN A 148 -2.61 -1.70 -10.10
CA GLN A 148 -1.73 -1.81 -11.26
C GLN A 148 -1.94 -3.13 -11.99
N GLU A 149 -2.24 -4.21 -11.28
CA GLU A 149 -2.57 -5.51 -11.81
C GLU A 149 -3.92 -5.47 -12.54
N ARG A 150 -4.86 -4.63 -12.07
CA ARG A 150 -6.10 -4.34 -12.81
C ARG A 150 -5.83 -3.59 -14.10
N VAL A 151 -4.95 -2.59 -14.07
CA VAL A 151 -4.51 -1.86 -15.28
C VAL A 151 -3.83 -2.81 -16.26
N LEU A 152 -2.92 -3.66 -15.77
CA LEU A 152 -2.24 -4.67 -16.56
C LEU A 152 -3.24 -5.66 -17.19
N THR A 153 -4.21 -6.15 -16.41
CA THR A 153 -5.24 -7.06 -16.90
C THR A 153 -6.10 -6.40 -17.98
N GLN A 154 -6.44 -5.12 -17.83
CA GLN A 154 -7.16 -4.35 -18.84
C GLN A 154 -6.31 -4.13 -20.10
N TYR A 155 -5.00 -3.90 -19.96
CA TYR A 155 -4.10 -3.82 -21.11
C TYR A 155 -4.05 -5.17 -21.86
N ILE A 156 -3.87 -6.28 -21.14
CA ILE A 156 -3.87 -7.63 -21.71
C ILE A 156 -5.19 -7.94 -22.42
N SER A 157 -6.34 -7.48 -21.89
CA SER A 157 -7.63 -7.70 -22.54
C SER A 157 -7.74 -6.98 -23.90
N TRP A 158 -7.19 -5.75 -24.01
CA TRP A 158 -7.10 -5.06 -25.30
C TRP A 158 -6.20 -5.79 -26.29
N VAL A 159 -5.03 -6.27 -25.85
CA VAL A 159 -4.13 -7.08 -26.70
C VAL A 159 -4.87 -8.31 -27.21
N ARG A 160 -5.54 -9.06 -26.33
CA ARG A 160 -6.29 -10.27 -26.72
C ARG A 160 -7.43 -9.99 -27.69
N GLN A 161 -8.09 -8.84 -27.54
CA GLN A 161 -9.18 -8.46 -28.45
C GLN A 161 -8.65 -8.16 -29.86
N LYS A 162 -7.48 -7.54 -29.98
CA LYS A 162 -6.89 -7.10 -31.25
C LYS A 162 -6.02 -8.18 -31.91
N TYR A 163 -5.31 -8.95 -31.09
CA TYR A 163 -4.35 -9.97 -31.47
C TYR A 163 -4.55 -11.27 -30.64
N PRO A 164 -5.65 -12.02 -30.88
CA PRO A 164 -6.03 -13.16 -30.05
C PRO A 164 -5.02 -14.34 -30.06
N GLN A 165 -4.15 -14.40 -31.06
CA GLN A 165 -3.15 -15.45 -31.23
C GLN A 165 -1.75 -15.03 -30.77
N GLU A 166 -1.58 -13.78 -30.36
CA GLU A 166 -0.29 -13.27 -29.90
C GLU A 166 0.01 -13.85 -28.49
N PRO A 167 1.14 -14.56 -28.31
CA PRO A 167 1.55 -15.04 -27.01
C PRO A 167 2.02 -13.89 -26.13
N ILE A 168 1.59 -13.88 -24.87
CA ILE A 168 1.93 -12.83 -23.90
C ILE A 168 2.76 -13.47 -22.79
N ILE A 169 3.96 -12.94 -22.56
CA ILE A 169 4.82 -13.40 -21.47
C ILE A 169 4.92 -12.30 -20.42
N VAL A 170 4.53 -12.65 -19.19
CA VAL A 170 4.56 -11.74 -18.04
C VAL A 170 5.63 -12.21 -17.06
N TYR A 171 6.67 -11.40 -16.91
CA TYR A 171 7.81 -11.63 -16.04
C TYR A 171 7.57 -10.95 -14.69
N THR A 172 7.34 -11.73 -13.64
CA THR A 172 6.94 -11.27 -12.30
C THR A 172 7.69 -12.01 -11.20
N ILE A 173 7.91 -11.35 -10.05
CA ILE A 173 8.51 -12.00 -8.87
C ILE A 173 7.58 -13.03 -8.22
N ASP A 174 6.26 -12.91 -8.41
CA ASP A 174 5.25 -13.78 -7.82
C ASP A 174 4.16 -14.17 -8.85
N PRO A 175 4.49 -15.11 -9.77
CA PRO A 175 3.55 -15.61 -10.77
C PRO A 175 2.20 -16.11 -10.20
N PRO A 176 2.16 -16.85 -9.07
CA PRO A 176 0.89 -17.26 -8.46
C PRO A 176 -0.04 -16.08 -8.13
N ILE A 177 0.50 -15.01 -7.52
CA ILE A 177 -0.30 -13.83 -7.14
C ILE A 177 -0.79 -13.11 -8.39
N LEU A 178 0.09 -12.89 -9.38
CA LEU A 178 -0.27 -12.12 -10.57
C LEU A 178 -1.27 -12.87 -11.46
N LEU A 179 -1.13 -14.18 -11.63
CA LEU A 179 -2.11 -15.02 -12.31
C LEU A 179 -3.47 -14.96 -11.59
N SER A 180 -3.49 -15.05 -10.26
CA SER A 180 -4.73 -14.94 -9.48
C SER A 180 -5.41 -13.59 -9.68
N SER A 181 -4.63 -12.51 -9.68
CA SER A 181 -5.13 -11.14 -9.92
C SER A 181 -5.70 -11.01 -11.34
N TYR A 182 -4.99 -11.52 -12.35
CA TYR A 182 -5.46 -11.56 -13.73
C TYR A 182 -6.77 -12.34 -13.86
N LEU A 183 -6.87 -13.54 -13.30
CA LEU A 183 -8.09 -14.37 -13.36
C LEU A 183 -9.28 -13.69 -12.70
N LEU A 184 -9.06 -13.03 -11.56
CA LEU A 184 -10.08 -12.27 -10.84
C LEU A 184 -10.59 -11.08 -11.66
N HIS A 185 -9.69 -10.30 -12.26
CA HIS A 185 -10.03 -9.06 -12.95
C HIS A 185 -10.49 -9.24 -14.39
N SER A 186 -10.06 -10.31 -15.06
CA SER A 186 -10.56 -10.70 -16.38
C SER A 186 -11.93 -11.38 -16.31
N GLY A 187 -12.36 -11.85 -15.13
CA GLY A 187 -13.59 -12.63 -15.00
C GLY A 187 -13.49 -14.02 -15.64
N SER A 188 -12.27 -14.55 -15.79
CA SER A 188 -12.02 -15.82 -16.49
C SER A 188 -12.31 -17.07 -15.64
N VAL A 189 -12.70 -16.92 -14.38
CA VAL A 189 -13.01 -18.05 -13.47
C VAL A 189 -14.44 -18.51 -13.70
N SER A 190 -14.59 -19.73 -14.21
CA SER A 190 -15.87 -20.38 -14.51
C SER A 190 -15.77 -21.88 -14.29
N ASP A 191 -16.89 -22.60 -14.21
CA ASP A 191 -16.89 -24.06 -14.07
C ASP A 191 -16.10 -24.76 -15.18
N GLU A 192 -16.01 -24.17 -16.38
CA GLU A 192 -15.25 -24.71 -17.52
C GLU A 192 -13.74 -24.49 -17.40
N THR A 193 -13.30 -23.42 -16.73
CA THR A 193 -11.88 -23.02 -16.66
C THR A 193 -11.19 -23.43 -15.36
N VAL A 194 -11.95 -23.79 -14.32
CA VAL A 194 -11.42 -24.13 -12.98
C VAL A 194 -10.42 -25.29 -13.03
N ASP A 195 -10.66 -26.32 -13.84
CA ASP A 195 -9.75 -27.46 -13.92
C ASP A 195 -8.40 -27.09 -14.56
N GLN A 196 -8.43 -26.27 -15.61
CA GLN A 196 -7.22 -25.74 -16.27
C GLN A 196 -6.44 -24.85 -15.30
N ILE A 197 -7.13 -23.96 -14.58
CA ILE A 197 -6.51 -23.10 -13.56
C ILE A 197 -5.87 -23.97 -12.48
N ALA A 198 -6.59 -24.95 -11.94
CA ALA A 198 -6.07 -25.82 -10.90
C ALA A 198 -4.85 -26.64 -11.37
N GLN A 199 -4.81 -27.07 -12.63
CA GLN A 199 -3.63 -27.70 -13.22
C GLN A 199 -2.46 -26.73 -13.30
N ALA A 200 -2.68 -25.50 -13.77
CA ALA A 200 -1.63 -24.48 -13.86
C ALA A 200 -0.96 -24.17 -12.51
N PHE A 201 -1.73 -24.19 -11.41
CA PHE A 201 -1.20 -24.02 -10.05
C PHE A 201 -0.52 -25.29 -9.50
N ARG A 202 -1.04 -26.49 -9.81
CA ARG A 202 -0.43 -27.76 -9.37
C ARG A 202 0.92 -28.04 -10.04
N ASP A 203 1.00 -27.74 -11.33
CA ASP A 203 2.18 -28.01 -12.14
C ASP A 203 3.19 -26.84 -12.08
N GLU A 204 2.87 -25.78 -11.33
CA GLU A 204 3.66 -24.54 -11.20
C GLU A 204 4.02 -23.92 -12.56
N THR A 205 3.19 -24.14 -13.58
CA THR A 205 3.39 -23.59 -14.93
C THR A 205 2.85 -22.18 -15.05
N TYR A 206 1.84 -21.83 -14.23
CA TYR A 206 1.16 -20.53 -14.22
C TYR A 206 0.80 -20.03 -15.63
N LYS A 207 0.33 -20.95 -16.48
CA LYS A 207 -0.16 -20.64 -17.83
C LYS A 207 -1.67 -20.62 -17.85
N PHE A 208 -2.23 -19.62 -18.53
CA PHE A 208 -3.66 -19.54 -18.78
C PHE A 208 -3.88 -18.95 -20.18
N ASP A 209 -4.58 -19.69 -21.04
CA ASP A 209 -4.67 -19.42 -22.48
C ASP A 209 -3.26 -19.23 -23.11
N ASN A 210 -3.07 -18.16 -23.89
CA ASN A 210 -1.81 -17.77 -24.51
C ASN A 210 -0.95 -16.88 -23.61
N ILE A 211 -1.23 -16.83 -22.30
CA ILE A 211 -0.52 -16.00 -21.33
C ILE A 211 0.31 -16.89 -20.41
N THR A 212 1.59 -16.56 -20.26
CA THR A 212 2.51 -17.25 -19.35
C THR A 212 3.04 -16.27 -18.31
N PHE A 213 2.87 -16.60 -17.03
CA PHE A 213 3.45 -15.85 -15.92
C PHE A 213 4.69 -16.59 -15.41
N GLN A 214 5.85 -15.94 -15.39
CA GLN A 214 7.09 -16.61 -15.02
C GLN A 214 8.02 -15.76 -14.15
N ASN A 215 8.75 -16.43 -13.26
CA ASN A 215 9.74 -15.81 -12.37
C ASN A 215 11.17 -15.96 -12.93
N THR A 216 11.35 -15.69 -14.21
CA THR A 216 12.65 -15.65 -14.91
C THR A 216 12.90 -14.24 -15.40
N CYS A 217 14.15 -13.84 -15.65
CA CYS A 217 14.41 -12.56 -16.30
C CYS A 217 14.07 -12.65 -17.80
N VAL A 218 13.94 -11.50 -18.45
CA VAL A 218 13.74 -11.44 -19.89
C VAL A 218 15.06 -11.78 -20.58
N ASP A 219 15.07 -12.78 -21.46
CA ASP A 219 16.25 -13.14 -22.27
C ASP A 219 16.12 -12.55 -23.69
N ASP A 220 17.22 -12.02 -24.24
CA ASP A 220 17.24 -11.38 -25.58
C ASP A 220 16.89 -12.36 -26.73
N ASP A 221 17.10 -13.67 -26.51
CA ASP A 221 16.84 -14.76 -27.47
C ASP A 221 15.40 -15.29 -27.42
N ASP A 222 14.55 -14.81 -26.51
CA ASP A 222 13.17 -15.32 -26.33
C ASP A 222 12.23 -15.00 -27.51
N GLY A 223 12.68 -14.22 -28.51
CA GLY A 223 11.87 -13.88 -29.69
C GLY A 223 10.56 -13.18 -29.33
N ILE A 224 10.59 -12.38 -28.27
CA ILE A 224 9.43 -11.85 -27.57
C ILE A 224 8.61 -10.97 -28.50
N THR A 225 7.38 -11.41 -28.80
CA THR A 225 6.38 -10.63 -29.53
C THR A 225 5.80 -9.55 -28.62
N LEU A 226 5.37 -9.93 -27.42
CA LEU A 226 4.94 -9.00 -26.36
C LEU A 226 5.41 -9.47 -24.98
N GLY A 227 6.22 -8.66 -24.31
CA GLY A 227 6.77 -8.95 -22.98
C GLY A 227 6.35 -7.90 -21.96
N ILE A 228 5.97 -8.33 -20.75
CA ILE A 228 5.60 -7.42 -19.67
C ILE A 228 6.46 -7.76 -18.45
N THR A 229 7.26 -6.83 -17.95
CA THR A 229 8.16 -7.06 -16.81
C THR A 229 7.87 -6.14 -15.65
N GLU A 230 7.97 -6.65 -14.43
CA GLU A 230 7.96 -5.82 -13.22
C GLU A 230 9.25 -5.01 -13.08
N ALA A 231 9.12 -3.70 -12.86
CA ALA A 231 10.23 -2.76 -12.77
C ALA A 231 11.09 -2.91 -11.49
N ILE A 232 10.53 -3.50 -10.42
CA ILE A 232 11.19 -3.64 -9.11
C ILE A 232 12.26 -4.77 -9.11
N ARG A 233 12.49 -5.46 -10.23
CA ARG A 233 13.47 -6.55 -10.30
C ARG A 233 14.91 -6.02 -10.41
N ASP A 234 15.46 -5.59 -9.27
CA ASP A 234 16.89 -5.26 -9.08
C ASP A 234 17.83 -6.40 -9.54
N ARG A 235 17.34 -7.66 -9.58
CA ARG A 235 18.10 -8.84 -10.00
C ARG A 235 18.12 -9.07 -11.51
N CYS A 236 17.18 -8.49 -12.25
CA CYS A 236 17.19 -8.54 -13.70
C CYS A 236 17.88 -7.26 -14.20
N ARG A 237 19.22 -7.29 -14.22
CA ARG A 237 20.01 -6.19 -14.78
C ARG A 237 19.70 -6.05 -16.27
N SER A 238 18.86 -5.05 -16.57
CA SER A 238 18.93 -4.19 -17.74
C SER A 238 18.98 -4.90 -19.11
N LEU A 239 17.79 -5.22 -19.64
CA LEU A 239 17.54 -5.03 -21.09
C LEU A 239 17.80 -3.57 -21.52
N THR A 240 17.86 -2.65 -20.56
CA THR A 240 17.91 -1.20 -20.73
C THR A 240 19.25 -0.62 -21.21
N ASP A 241 20.36 -1.37 -21.26
CA ASP A 241 21.65 -0.81 -21.70
C ASP A 241 22.09 -1.23 -23.11
N SER A 242 21.46 -2.24 -23.73
CA SER A 242 22.00 -2.87 -24.96
C SER A 242 21.09 -2.82 -26.20
N SER A 243 19.77 -2.63 -26.08
CA SER A 243 18.86 -2.58 -27.25
C SER A 243 18.16 -1.21 -27.36
N ALA A 244 18.78 -0.29 -28.10
CA ALA A 244 18.23 1.03 -28.39
C ALA A 244 16.90 0.98 -29.20
N ASP A 245 16.56 -0.16 -29.79
CA ASP A 245 15.44 -0.31 -30.73
C ASP A 245 14.12 -0.78 -30.10
N THR A 246 14.08 -1.18 -28.84
CA THR A 246 12.84 -1.69 -28.22
C THR A 246 11.95 -0.52 -27.79
N THR A 247 10.77 -0.38 -28.43
CA THR A 247 9.72 0.53 -27.98
C THR A 247 9.20 0.05 -26.63
N LYS A 248 9.40 0.87 -25.60
CA LYS A 248 9.11 0.56 -24.21
C LYS A 248 8.13 1.59 -23.67
N ILE A 249 7.01 1.12 -23.16
CA ILE A 249 6.04 1.95 -22.45
C ILE A 249 5.80 1.35 -21.06
N THR A 250 5.23 2.13 -20.16
CA THR A 250 5.16 1.76 -18.74
C THR A 250 3.76 1.89 -18.19
N ILE A 251 3.40 0.98 -17.28
CA ILE A 251 2.29 1.15 -16.35
C ILE A 251 2.87 1.83 -15.10
N PRO A 252 2.57 3.12 -14.88
CA PRO A 252 3.12 3.88 -13.77
C PRO A 252 2.42 3.57 -12.45
N ALA A 253 3.13 3.76 -11.34
CA ALA A 253 2.62 3.74 -9.99
C ALA A 253 1.72 4.95 -9.76
N LEU A 254 0.66 4.78 -8.96
CA LEU A 254 -0.30 5.86 -8.74
C LEU A 254 0.28 6.99 -7.90
N LYS A 255 1.22 6.66 -7.02
CA LYS A 255 1.76 7.56 -6.01
C LYS A 255 2.77 8.56 -6.58
N ASP A 256 3.66 8.12 -7.47
CA ASP A 256 4.82 8.90 -7.92
C ASP A 256 5.10 8.78 -9.42
N SER A 257 4.21 8.10 -10.17
CA SER A 257 4.41 7.78 -11.59
C SER A 257 5.68 6.96 -11.90
N GLY A 258 6.30 6.34 -10.89
CA GLY A 258 7.41 5.42 -11.11
C GLY A 258 6.95 4.18 -11.90
N SER A 259 7.82 3.56 -12.68
CA SER A 259 7.45 2.36 -13.43
C SER A 259 7.10 1.22 -12.47
N VAL A 260 5.93 0.58 -12.64
CA VAL A 260 5.59 -0.69 -11.96
C VAL A 260 5.73 -1.85 -12.93
N TYR A 261 5.12 -1.73 -14.10
CA TYR A 261 5.29 -2.66 -15.21
C TYR A 261 5.85 -1.95 -16.42
N GLU A 262 6.68 -2.67 -17.15
CA GLU A 262 7.24 -2.23 -18.41
C GLU A 262 6.75 -3.16 -19.51
N ILE A 263 6.18 -2.58 -20.55
CA ILE A 263 5.64 -3.28 -21.69
C ILE A 263 6.66 -3.12 -22.83
N LEU A 264 7.18 -4.26 -23.28
CA LEU A 264 8.15 -4.39 -24.35
C LEU A 264 7.43 -4.77 -25.64
N ASN A 265 7.76 -4.09 -26.74
CA ASN A 265 7.13 -4.32 -28.05
C ASN A 265 5.60 -4.12 -28.01
N ASP A 266 5.15 -3.03 -27.40
CA ASP A 266 3.72 -2.70 -27.38
C ASP A 266 3.12 -2.65 -28.79
N THR A 267 1.93 -3.24 -28.94
CA THR A 267 1.16 -3.30 -30.18
C THR A 267 -0.17 -2.55 -30.10
N VAL A 268 -0.51 -1.97 -28.93
CA VAL A 268 -1.83 -1.38 -28.64
C VAL A 268 -1.72 0.11 -28.33
N CYS A 269 -0.91 0.50 -27.35
CA CYS A 269 -0.92 1.87 -26.82
C CYS A 269 0.11 2.83 -27.46
N GLY A 270 1.15 2.31 -28.08
CA GLY A 270 2.27 3.06 -28.68
C GLY A 270 1.88 3.86 -29.93
N GLN A 271 0.69 3.60 -30.50
CA GLN A 271 0.11 4.42 -31.57
C GLN A 271 -0.46 5.76 -31.06
N TYR A 272 -0.67 5.92 -29.76
CA TYR A 272 -1.25 7.12 -29.17
C TYR A 272 -0.17 8.06 -28.60
N ASP A 273 -0.52 9.34 -28.45
CA ASP A 273 0.34 10.31 -27.80
C ASP A 273 0.32 10.13 -26.28
N LEU A 274 1.24 9.29 -25.77
CA LEU A 274 1.33 8.93 -24.35
C LEU A 274 1.95 10.06 -23.52
N GLY A 275 1.41 10.28 -22.32
CA GLY A 275 2.00 11.19 -21.35
C GLY A 275 3.25 10.61 -20.68
N THR A 276 4.02 11.47 -19.99
CA THR A 276 5.13 11.00 -19.15
C THR A 276 4.68 10.67 -17.73
N PHE A 277 3.69 11.42 -17.22
CA PHE A 277 3.23 11.31 -15.84
C PHE A 277 1.77 10.92 -15.81
N LEU A 278 1.42 10.08 -14.83
CA LEU A 278 0.04 9.73 -14.56
C LEU A 278 -0.69 10.96 -13.98
N GLN A 279 -1.82 11.33 -14.57
CA GLN A 279 -2.65 12.44 -14.10
C GLN A 279 -4.09 12.01 -13.90
N VAL A 280 -4.44 11.64 -12.66
CA VAL A 280 -5.82 11.28 -12.33
C VAL A 280 -6.54 12.49 -11.73
N ASN A 281 -7.54 12.99 -12.45
CA ASN A 281 -8.33 14.18 -12.07
C ASN A 281 -9.75 13.82 -11.63
N ASP A 282 -10.25 12.63 -11.97
CA ASP A 282 -11.61 12.19 -11.68
C ASP A 282 -11.63 10.73 -11.18
N LEU A 283 -12.51 10.44 -10.22
CA LEU A 283 -12.74 9.09 -9.71
C LEU A 283 -13.30 8.14 -10.78
N GLU A 284 -14.03 8.65 -11.77
CA GLU A 284 -14.52 7.81 -12.88
C GLU A 284 -13.38 7.22 -13.72
N GLN A 285 -12.19 7.85 -13.72
CA GLN A 285 -11.02 7.32 -14.45
C GLN A 285 -10.51 6.00 -13.85
N PHE A 286 -10.84 5.68 -12.60
CA PHE A 286 -10.52 4.39 -11.96
C PHE A 286 -11.42 3.24 -12.44
N ARG A 287 -12.48 3.51 -13.21
CA ARG A 287 -13.38 2.49 -13.77
C ARG A 287 -12.88 2.00 -15.12
N LEU A 288 -11.80 1.21 -15.07
CA LEU A 288 -11.06 0.76 -16.26
C LEU A 288 -11.92 0.12 -17.35
N SER A 289 -12.94 -0.67 -16.99
CA SER A 289 -13.82 -1.35 -17.94
C SER A 289 -14.74 -0.43 -18.74
N GLY A 290 -14.93 0.81 -18.30
CA GLY A 290 -15.74 1.82 -19.01
C GLY A 290 -14.93 2.71 -19.94
N LEU A 291 -13.60 2.62 -19.91
CA LEU A 291 -12.72 3.42 -20.77
C LEU A 291 -12.62 2.80 -22.16
N ASN A 292 -12.55 3.64 -23.18
CA ASN A 292 -12.15 3.18 -24.52
C ASN A 292 -10.61 3.01 -24.58
N GLU A 293 -10.12 2.31 -25.61
CA GLU A 293 -8.69 2.01 -25.81
C GLU A 293 -7.83 3.28 -25.72
N GLU A 294 -8.17 4.34 -26.45
CA GLU A 294 -7.40 5.59 -26.49
C GLU A 294 -7.33 6.27 -25.11
N LEU A 295 -8.46 6.43 -24.42
CA LEU A 295 -8.50 7.06 -23.10
C LEU A 295 -7.76 6.20 -22.09
N PHE A 296 -7.89 4.87 -22.16
CA PHE A 296 -7.13 3.97 -21.32
C PHE A 296 -5.62 4.15 -21.53
N CYS A 297 -5.15 4.10 -22.77
CA CYS A 297 -3.73 4.23 -23.11
C CYS A 297 -3.17 5.60 -22.67
N LYS A 298 -3.84 6.70 -22.99
CA LYS A 298 -3.38 8.06 -22.62
C LYS A 298 -3.39 8.31 -21.11
N GLN A 299 -4.31 7.67 -20.39
CA GLN A 299 -4.48 7.88 -18.96
C GLN A 299 -3.55 6.99 -18.16
N TRP A 300 -3.45 5.70 -18.48
CA TRP A 300 -2.85 4.69 -17.61
C TRP A 300 -1.53 4.12 -18.13
N ILE A 301 -1.10 4.51 -19.33
CA ILE A 301 0.16 4.08 -19.93
C ILE A 301 1.03 5.32 -20.23
N THR A 302 2.29 5.25 -19.86
CA THR A 302 3.24 6.36 -20.01
C THR A 302 4.44 5.99 -20.86
N ASP A 303 5.05 7.01 -21.46
CA ASP A 303 6.32 6.90 -22.17
C ASP A 303 7.38 7.79 -21.48
N LEU A 304 8.30 7.14 -20.76
CA LEU A 304 9.36 7.80 -20.02
C LEU A 304 10.51 8.30 -20.93
N LYS A 305 10.61 7.83 -22.19
CA LYS A 305 11.66 8.29 -23.13
C LYS A 305 11.46 9.74 -23.58
N LYS A 306 10.25 10.30 -23.45
CA LYS A 306 9.98 11.70 -23.82
C LYS A 306 10.71 12.75 -22.96
N VAL A 307 11.30 12.37 -21.83
CA VAL A 307 11.98 13.31 -20.91
C VAL A 307 13.52 13.27 -21.05
N SER A 308 14.07 12.35 -21.83
CA SER A 308 15.50 12.29 -22.18
C SER A 308 15.79 12.97 -23.51
#